data_AF-A0A8J5ING0-F1
#
_entry.id   AF-A0A8J5ING0-F1
#
_cell.length_a   1.000
_cell.length_b   1.000
_cell.length_c   1.000
_cell.angle_alpha   90.00
_cell.angle_beta   90.00
_cell.angle_gamma   90.00
#
_symmetry.space_group_name_H-M   'P 1'
#
loop_
_entity.id
_entity.type
_entity.pdbx_description
1 polymer ?
#
loop_
_entity_poly.entity_id
_entity_poly.type
_entity_poly.pdbx_seq_one_letter_code
_entity_poly.pdbx_strand_id
1 'polypeptide(L)'
;MGLSPVGTPSTGNCQVYAVAQALANSSFVKHTEQLGELTARLKQGCLVRALVDFDLKHDHLARKNTLLSLSRRRANMSRSVSDEEFRKYLQEYASSGFSHPRQCVGK
;
A
#
# COMPACT_ATOMS: atom_id res chain seq x y z
N MET A 1 30.67 -5.04 -12.26
CA MET A 1 29.23 -5.26 -12.01
C MET A 1 28.66 -4.00 -11.42
N GLY A 2 27.56 -3.49 -11.96
CA GLY A 2 26.99 -2.19 -11.57
C GLY A 2 25.50 -2.29 -11.32
N LEU A 3 24.96 -1.31 -10.59
CA LEU A 3 23.53 -1.13 -10.42
C LEU A 3 22.88 -0.93 -11.79
N SER A 4 21.85 -1.72 -12.08
CA SER A 4 21.08 -1.61 -13.32
C SER A 4 19.67 -1.11 -13.00
N PRO A 5 19.12 -0.13 -13.74
CA PRO A 5 17.75 0.30 -13.55
C PRO A 5 16.79 -0.85 -13.87
N VAL A 6 15.76 -1.00 -13.04
CA VAL A 6 14.72 -2.04 -13.22
C VAL A 6 13.34 -1.40 -13.34
N GLY A 7 12.53 -1.95 -14.26
CA GLY A 7 11.11 -1.61 -14.34
C GLY A 7 10.36 -2.22 -13.17
N THR A 8 9.43 -1.49 -12.58
CA THR A 8 8.53 -2.01 -11.53
C THR A 8 7.08 -1.62 -11.84
N PRO A 9 6.11 -2.51 -11.57
CA PRO A 9 4.69 -2.14 -11.64
C PRO A 9 4.39 -0.99 -10.69
N SER A 10 3.58 -0.03 -11.11
CA SER A 10 3.29 1.17 -10.32
C SER A 10 2.16 0.95 -9.30
N THR A 11 2.34 -0.08 -8.49
CA THR A 11 1.39 -0.49 -7.45
C THR A 11 1.60 0.23 -6.11
N GLY A 12 2.60 1.11 -6.02
CA GLY A 12 3.12 1.66 -4.77
C GLY A 12 4.15 0.78 -4.05
N ASN A 13 4.52 -0.38 -4.62
CA ASN A 13 5.48 -1.33 -4.05
C ASN A 13 6.82 -1.37 -4.83
N CYS A 14 7.21 -0.28 -5.49
CA CYS A 14 8.41 -0.24 -6.35
C CYS A 14 9.69 -0.70 -5.65
N GLN A 15 9.88 -0.30 -4.38
CA GLN A 15 11.03 -0.71 -3.57
C GLN A 15 11.06 -2.23 -3.35
N VAL A 16 9.91 -2.83 -3.07
CA VAL A 16 9.78 -4.29 -2.87
C VAL A 16 10.11 -5.04 -4.16
N TYR A 17 9.58 -4.58 -5.29
CA TYR A 17 9.89 -5.17 -6.59
C TYR A 17 11.36 -5.03 -6.99
N ALA A 18 12.01 -3.90 -6.67
CA ALA A 18 13.42 -3.70 -6.96
C ALA A 18 14.29 -4.68 -6.15
N VAL A 19 14.01 -4.84 -4.86
CA VAL A 19 14.71 -5.81 -4.00
C VAL A 19 14.47 -7.25 -4.48
N ALA A 20 13.23 -7.60 -4.81
CA ALA A 20 12.90 -8.94 -5.29
C ALA A 20 13.59 -9.27 -6.63
N GLN A 21 13.63 -8.33 -7.58
CA GLN A 21 14.34 -8.51 -8.86
C GLN A 21 15.86 -8.64 -8.65
N ALA A 22 16.44 -7.87 -7.73
CA ALA A 22 17.86 -7.97 -7.38
C ALA A 22 18.20 -9.32 -6.74
N LEU A 23 17.39 -9.79 -5.79
CA LEU A 23 17.57 -11.10 -5.13
C LEU A 23 17.40 -12.26 -6.10
N ALA A 24 16.41 -12.17 -7.02
CA ALA A 24 16.18 -13.18 -8.05
C ALA A 24 17.18 -13.10 -9.22
N ASN A 25 18.05 -12.08 -9.24
CA ASN A 25 18.92 -11.73 -10.36
C ASN A 25 18.18 -11.77 -11.72
N SER A 26 16.93 -11.31 -11.74
CA SER A 26 16.00 -11.47 -12.86
C SER A 26 15.07 -10.28 -12.98
N SER A 27 14.76 -9.89 -14.21
CA SER A 27 13.79 -8.83 -14.51
C SER A 27 12.36 -9.38 -14.52
N PHE A 28 11.43 -8.63 -13.93
CA PHE A 28 10.01 -8.96 -13.90
C PHE A 28 9.20 -8.24 -14.98
N VAL A 29 9.87 -7.55 -15.93
CA VAL A 29 9.20 -6.76 -16.98
C VAL A 29 8.13 -7.57 -17.73
N LYS A 30 8.40 -8.85 -18.03
CA LYS A 30 7.46 -9.77 -18.71
C LYS A 30 6.22 -10.12 -17.89
N HIS A 31 6.23 -9.85 -16.59
CA HIS A 31 5.16 -10.19 -15.65
C HIS A 31 4.51 -8.96 -15.01
N THR A 32 4.75 -7.76 -15.56
CA THR A 32 4.32 -6.49 -14.97
C THR A 32 2.81 -6.44 -14.70
N GLU A 33 2.00 -6.92 -15.65
CA GLU A 33 0.54 -6.94 -15.53
C GLU A 33 0.08 -7.95 -14.47
N GLN A 34 0.60 -9.18 -14.51
CA GLN A 34 0.26 -10.23 -13.54
C GLN A 34 0.64 -9.83 -12.11
N LEU A 35 1.78 -9.17 -11.94
CA LEU A 35 2.22 -8.64 -10.64
C LEU A 35 1.33 -7.48 -10.17
N GLY A 36 0.90 -6.63 -11.09
CA GLY A 36 -0.10 -5.59 -10.83
C GLY A 36 -1.42 -6.18 -10.31
N GLU A 37 -1.95 -7.18 -11.02
CA GLU A 37 -3.18 -7.87 -10.66
C GLU A 37 -3.05 -8.62 -9.33
N LEU A 38 -1.96 -9.36 -9.13
CA LEU A 38 -1.66 -10.05 -7.88
C LEU A 38 -1.65 -9.06 -6.71
N THR A 39 -1.00 -7.91 -6.89
CA THR A 39 -0.95 -6.87 -5.85
C THR A 39 -2.34 -6.31 -5.55
N ALA A 40 -3.14 -6.05 -6.57
CA ALA A 40 -4.51 -5.56 -6.39
C ALA A 40 -5.34 -6.56 -5.58
N ARG A 41 -5.30 -7.85 -5.94
CA ARG A 41 -5.98 -8.93 -5.21
C ARG A 41 -5.50 -9.05 -3.76
N LEU A 42 -4.19 -8.95 -3.53
CA LEU A 42 -3.63 -8.96 -2.18
C LEU A 42 -4.11 -7.77 -1.34
N LYS A 43 -4.12 -6.56 -1.90
CA LYS A 43 -4.63 -5.36 -1.21
C LYS A 43 -6.12 -5.50 -0.86
N GLN A 44 -6.93 -6.09 -1.72
CA GLN A 44 -8.34 -6.41 -1.43
C GLN A 44 -8.45 -7.43 -0.28
N GLY A 45 -7.61 -8.47 -0.28
CA GLY A 45 -7.54 -9.42 0.84
C GLY A 45 -7.16 -8.75 2.16
N CYS A 46 -6.20 -7.81 2.14
CA CYS A 46 -5.83 -7.02 3.31
C CYS A 46 -7.01 -6.18 3.85
N LEU A 47 -7.81 -5.57 2.98
CA LEU A 47 -9.02 -4.84 3.38
C LEU A 47 -10.01 -5.76 4.09
N VAL A 48 -10.35 -6.89 3.47
CA VAL A 48 -11.29 -7.86 4.06
C VAL A 48 -10.78 -8.30 5.43
N ARG A 49 -9.49 -8.63 5.54
CA ARG A 49 -8.89 -9.06 6.82
C ARG A 49 -8.88 -7.96 7.89
N ALA A 50 -8.64 -6.70 7.50
CA ALA A 50 -8.65 -5.56 8.41
C ALA A 50 -10.05 -5.24 8.94
N LEU A 51 -11.09 -5.55 8.17
CA LEU A 51 -12.48 -5.33 8.58
C LEU A 51 -13.05 -6.42 9.51
N VAL A 52 -12.46 -7.62 9.51
CA VAL A 52 -12.81 -8.68 10.48
C VAL A 52 -12.43 -8.24 11.89
N ASP A 53 -13.36 -8.29 12.84
CA ASP A 53 -13.17 -7.83 14.24
C ASP A 53 -12.64 -6.38 14.32
N PHE A 54 -13.12 -5.51 13.44
CA PHE A 54 -12.57 -4.17 13.23
C PHE A 54 -12.38 -3.37 14.53
N ASP A 55 -13.41 -3.26 15.36
CA ASP A 55 -13.34 -2.45 16.59
C ASP A 55 -12.41 -3.05 17.67
N LEU A 56 -12.18 -4.37 17.62
CA LEU A 56 -11.23 -5.04 18.50
C LEU A 56 -9.78 -4.82 18.06
N LYS A 57 -9.52 -4.90 16.74
CA LYS A 57 -8.16 -4.76 16.18
C LYS A 57 -7.72 -3.32 16.01
N HIS A 58 -8.67 -2.44 15.75
CA HIS A 58 -8.45 -1.04 15.43
C HIS A 58 -9.28 -0.20 16.39
N ASP A 59 -8.94 -0.21 17.67
CA ASP A 59 -9.62 0.65 18.64
C ASP A 59 -9.48 2.14 18.29
N HIS A 60 -10.22 3.00 18.98
CA HIS A 60 -10.21 4.43 18.72
C HIS A 60 -8.81 5.06 18.76
N LEU A 61 -7.96 4.64 19.71
CA LEU A 61 -6.63 5.22 19.88
C LEU A 61 -5.71 4.79 18.74
N ALA A 62 -5.74 3.51 18.38
CA ALA A 62 -5.01 2.96 17.25
C ALA A 62 -5.39 3.68 15.94
N ARG A 63 -6.69 3.83 15.66
CA ARG A 63 -7.19 4.54 14.47
C ARG A 63 -6.68 5.97 14.43
N LYS A 64 -6.74 6.70 15.54
CA LYS A 64 -6.26 8.09 15.63
C LYS A 64 -4.77 8.19 15.36
N ASN A 65 -3.96 7.34 16.00
CA ASN A 65 -2.51 7.39 15.85
C ASN A 65 -2.08 7.12 14.41
N THR A 66 -2.71 6.15 13.74
CA THR A 66 -2.46 5.88 12.32
C THR A 66 -2.92 7.03 11.42
N LEU A 67 -4.11 7.60 11.64
CA LEU A 67 -4.59 8.73 10.82
C LEU A 67 -3.71 9.99 10.99
N LEU A 68 -3.11 10.18 12.17
CA LEU A 68 -2.14 11.24 12.43
C LEU A 68 -0.82 11.00 11.71
N SER A 69 -0.28 9.78 11.75
CA SER A 69 0.99 9.46 11.07
C SER A 69 0.86 9.55 9.54
N LEU A 70 -0.35 9.34 9.01
CA LEU A 70 -0.69 9.51 7.61
C LEU A 70 -1.07 10.96 7.24
N SER A 71 -0.97 11.92 8.17
CA SER A 71 -1.33 13.34 7.97
C SER A 71 -2.76 13.55 7.46
N ARG A 72 -3.69 12.64 7.78
CA ARG A 72 -5.06 12.67 7.24
C ARG A 72 -6.02 13.50 8.08
N ARG A 73 -5.73 13.70 9.37
CA ARG A 73 -6.62 14.39 10.33
C ARG A 73 -5.86 15.03 11.51
N ARG A 74 -6.58 15.72 12.40
CA ARG A 74 -6.08 16.41 13.61
C ARG A 74 -6.23 15.56 14.88
N ALA A 75 -5.51 15.89 15.94
CA ALA A 75 -5.43 15.10 17.18
C ALA A 75 -6.78 14.90 17.91
N ASN A 76 -7.75 15.80 17.72
CA ASN A 76 -9.01 15.83 18.48
C ASN A 76 -10.18 15.13 17.76
N MET A 77 -9.92 14.06 17.00
CA MET A 77 -10.98 13.26 16.38
C MET A 77 -11.86 12.56 17.43
N SER A 78 -13.18 12.55 17.20
CA SER A 78 -14.13 11.72 17.94
C SER A 78 -14.03 10.25 17.50
N ARG A 79 -14.69 9.34 18.26
CA ARG A 79 -14.76 7.92 17.92
C ARG A 79 -15.35 7.67 16.53
N SER A 80 -16.49 8.31 16.24
CA SER A 80 -17.18 8.17 14.95
C SER A 80 -16.33 8.68 13.79
N VAL A 81 -15.71 9.86 13.92
CA VAL A 81 -14.85 10.42 12.86
C VAL A 81 -13.64 9.53 12.61
N SER A 82 -13.00 9.01 13.67
CA SER A 82 -11.85 8.10 13.51
C SER A 82 -12.24 6.76 12.87
N ASP A 83 -13.45 6.28 13.09
CA ASP A 83 -13.96 5.04 12.49
C ASP A 83 -14.15 5.21 10.98
N GLU A 84 -14.94 6.23 10.59
CA GLU A 84 -15.27 6.53 9.20
C GLU A 84 -14.00 6.78 8.37
N GLU A 85 -13.11 7.63 8.86
CA GLU A 85 -11.87 7.99 8.15
C GLU A 85 -10.91 6.82 8.03
N PHE A 86 -10.83 5.97 9.05
CA PHE A 86 -9.95 4.81 8.98
C PHE A 86 -10.48 3.76 7.99
N ARG A 87 -11.80 3.52 7.96
CA ARG A 87 -12.41 2.65 6.94
C ARG A 87 -12.20 3.20 5.53
N LYS A 88 -12.38 4.51 5.35
CA LYS A 88 -12.10 5.19 4.08
C LYS A 88 -10.64 5.00 3.67
N TYR A 89 -9.69 5.16 4.59
CA TYR A 89 -8.28 4.89 4.32
C TYR A 89 -8.03 3.45 3.86
N LEU A 90 -8.59 2.46 4.55
CA LEU A 90 -8.42 1.06 4.16
C LEU A 90 -9.00 0.78 2.77
N GLN A 91 -10.17 1.34 2.45
CA GLN A 91 -10.80 1.22 1.13
C GLN A 91 -9.96 1.87 0.03
N GLU A 92 -9.43 3.07 0.27
CA GLU A 92 -8.55 3.75 -0.67
C GLU A 92 -7.22 3.01 -0.85
N TYR A 93 -6.65 2.46 0.23
CA TYR A 93 -5.48 1.60 0.14
C TYR A 93 -5.78 0.39 -0.74
N ALA A 94 -6.91 -0.29 -0.53
CA ALA A 94 -7.34 -1.44 -1.32
C ALA A 94 -7.58 -1.10 -2.80
N SER A 95 -8.11 0.10 -3.04
CA SER A 95 -8.45 0.61 -4.38
C SER A 95 -7.30 1.36 -5.04
N SER A 96 -6.17 1.54 -4.34
CA SER A 96 -5.03 2.29 -4.88
C SER A 96 -4.39 1.51 -6.03
N GLY A 97 -4.69 1.98 -7.24
CA GLY A 97 -4.21 1.46 -8.52
C GLY A 97 -3.06 2.28 -9.12
N PHE A 98 -2.60 1.79 -10.28
CA PHE A 98 -1.51 2.32 -11.10
C PHE A 98 -1.60 3.84 -11.30
N SER A 99 -0.67 4.60 -10.71
CA SER A 99 -0.25 5.88 -11.30
C SER A 99 0.89 5.58 -12.28
N HIS A 100 0.92 6.17 -13.47
CA HIS A 100 1.92 5.94 -14.55
C HIS A 100 3.34 5.59 -14.05
N PRO A 101 4.14 4.81 -14.79
CA PRO A 101 5.48 4.39 -14.37
C PRO A 101 6.37 5.61 -14.14
N ARG A 102 6.39 6.10 -12.89
CA ARG A 102 7.48 6.95 -12.44
C ARG A 102 8.66 6.01 -12.33
N GLN A 103 9.58 6.14 -13.27
CA GLN A 103 10.93 5.65 -13.08
C GLN A 103 11.35 6.09 -11.67
N CYS A 104 11.56 5.12 -10.79
CA CYS A 104 12.17 5.38 -9.50
C CYS A 104 13.64 5.66 -9.78
N VAL A 105 13.93 6.87 -10.27
CA VAL A 105 15.28 7.38 -10.41
C VAL A 105 15.72 7.69 -8.99
N GLY A 106 16.64 6.88 -8.47
CA GLY A 106 17.36 7.22 -7.25
C GLY A 106 17.97 8.59 -7.45
N LYS A 107 17.59 9.54 -6.58
CA LYS A 107 18.38 10.75 -6.38
C LYS A 107 19.59 10.42 -5.53
#